data_AF-A0A3C0BWK4-F1
#
_entry.id   AF-A0A3C0BWK4-F1
#
_cell.length_a   1.000
_cell.length_b   1.000
_cell.length_c   1.000
_cell.angle_alpha   90.00
_cell.angle_beta   90.00
_cell.angle_gamma   90.00
#
_symmetry.space_group_name_H-M   'P 1'
#
loop_
_entity.id
_entity.type
_entity.pdbx_description
1 polymer ?
#
loop_
_entity_poly.entity_id
_entity_poly.type
_entity_poly.pdbx_seq_one_letter_code
_entity_poly.pdbx_strand_id
1 'polypeptide(L)'
;MQEQTPGNRLGAETSPYLLQHKNNPVHWRPWGEEALAEARATGKPILLSVGYAACHWCHVMAHESFEDEATAAVMNDLFVNIKVDR
;
A
#
# COMPACT_ATOMS: atom_id res chain seq x y z
N MET A 1 -6.36 20.19 13.61
CA MET A 1 -5.82 19.83 12.29
C MET A 1 -5.26 18.42 12.47
N GLN A 2 -5.91 17.38 11.94
CA GLN A 2 -5.41 16.01 12.13
C GLN A 2 -4.22 15.83 11.20
N GLU A 3 -3.01 15.87 11.76
CA GLU A 3 -1.81 15.38 11.09
C GLU A 3 -1.99 13.88 10.88
N GLN A 4 -2.35 13.47 9.66
CA GLN A 4 -2.36 12.07 9.28
C GLN A 4 -0.91 11.60 9.20
N THR A 5 -0.46 10.93 10.26
CA THR A 5 0.83 10.22 10.31
C THR A 5 0.99 9.33 9.07
N PRO A 6 2.18 9.26 8.45
CA PRO A 6 2.40 8.40 7.30
C PRO A 6 2.30 6.95 7.78
N GLY A 7 1.21 6.29 7.38
CA GLY A 7 0.88 4.93 7.79
C GLY A 7 -0.05 4.29 6.78
N ASN A 8 -0.22 2.98 6.91
CA ASN A 8 -1.08 2.19 6.05
C ASN A 8 -2.55 2.60 6.21
N ARG A 9 -3.22 2.93 5.10
CA ARG A 9 -4.60 3.43 5.06
C ARG A 9 -5.63 2.34 4.74
N LEU A 10 -5.22 1.10 4.48
CA LEU A 10 -6.14 0.01 4.12
C LEU A 10 -7.05 -0.43 5.26
N GLY A 11 -6.81 0.00 6.50
CA GLY A 11 -7.66 -0.32 7.65
C GLY A 11 -9.09 0.22 7.55
N ALA A 12 -9.36 1.18 6.66
CA ALA A 12 -10.69 1.74 6.41
C ALA A 12 -11.44 1.07 5.25
N GLU A 13 -10.80 0.13 4.53
CA GLU A 13 -11.40 -0.55 3.39
C GLU A 13 -12.37 -1.66 3.82
N THR A 14 -13.28 -2.03 2.92
CA THR A 14 -14.24 -3.13 3.14
C THR A 14 -13.82 -4.43 2.46
N SER A 15 -12.90 -4.37 1.48
CA SER A 15 -12.38 -5.57 0.81
C SER A 15 -11.61 -6.46 1.79
N PRO A 16 -11.97 -7.76 1.91
CA PRO A 16 -11.20 -8.70 2.71
C PRO A 16 -9.74 -8.81 2.28
N TYR A 17 -9.45 -8.70 0.98
CA TYR A 17 -8.08 -8.75 0.46
C TYR A 17 -7.27 -7.51 0.87
N LEU A 18 -7.85 -6.30 0.77
CA LEU A 18 -7.16 -5.09 1.22
C LEU A 18 -6.91 -5.10 2.73
N LEU A 19 -7.89 -5.56 3.51
CA LEU A 19 -7.79 -5.65 4.97
C LEU A 19 -6.72 -6.64 5.44
N GLN A 20 -6.38 -7.67 4.64
CA GLN A 20 -5.25 -8.56 4.95
C GLN A 20 -3.92 -7.81 4.97
N HIS A 21 -3.79 -6.73 4.21
CA HIS A 21 -2.56 -5.96 4.10
C HIS A 21 -2.49 -4.74 5.03
N LYS A 22 -3.50 -4.50 5.87
CA LYS A 22 -3.60 -3.28 6.70
C LYS A 22 -2.48 -3.12 7.74
N ASN A 23 -1.86 -4.24 8.13
CA ASN A 23 -0.79 -4.27 9.13
C ASN A 23 0.60 -4.30 8.49
N ASN A 24 0.71 -4.28 7.17
CA ASN A 24 2.01 -4.29 6.51
C ASN A 24 2.75 -2.98 6.83
N PRO A 25 4.09 -3.03 7.02
CA PRO A 25 4.93 -1.85 7.22
C PRO A 25 4.94 -0.92 6.00
N VAL A 26 4.60 -1.43 4.81
CA VAL A 26 4.37 -0.60 3.63
C VAL A 26 3.15 0.30 3.87
N HIS A 27 3.32 1.60 3.64
CA HIS A 27 2.26 2.59 3.72
C HIS A 27 1.30 2.40 2.54
N TRP A 28 0.39 1.45 2.58
CA TRP A 28 -0.55 1.26 1.48
C TRP A 28 -1.64 2.33 1.46
N ARG A 29 -1.97 2.81 0.26
CA ARG A 29 -3.15 3.64 -0.01
C ARG A 29 -4.14 2.83 -0.85
N PRO A 30 -5.45 2.97 -0.64
CA PRO A 30 -6.42 2.48 -1.61
C PRO A 30 -6.33 3.31 -2.90
N TRP A 31 -6.86 2.76 -3.99
CA TRP A 31 -6.99 3.52 -5.23
C TRP A 31 -7.99 4.67 -5.06
N GLY A 32 -7.59 5.87 -5.44
CA GLY A 32 -8.46 7.04 -5.36
C GLY A 32 -7.73 8.36 -5.65
N GLU A 33 -8.50 9.45 -5.73
CA GLU A 33 -7.97 10.78 -6.03
C GLU A 33 -6.94 11.25 -5.00
N GLU A 34 -7.11 10.89 -3.72
CA GLU A 34 -6.16 11.25 -2.66
C GLU A 34 -4.75 10.67 -2.90
N ALA A 35 -4.66 9.40 -3.31
CA ALA A 35 -3.38 8.76 -3.59
C ALA A 35 -2.70 9.36 -4.84
N LEU A 36 -3.49 9.73 -5.86
CA LEU A 36 -2.99 10.41 -7.05
C LEU A 36 -2.53 11.84 -6.75
N ALA A 37 -3.27 12.56 -5.91
CA ALA A 37 -2.91 13.90 -5.45
C ALA A 37 -1.61 13.86 -4.61
N GLU A 38 -1.46 12.87 -3.74
CA GLU A 38 -0.23 12.65 -2.96
C GLU A 38 0.99 12.41 -3.86
N ALA A 39 0.86 11.57 -4.90
CA ALA A 39 1.93 11.32 -5.87
C ALA A 39 2.32 12.60 -6.63
N ARG A 40 1.33 13.42 -7.03
CA ARG A 40 1.60 14.71 -7.68
C ARG A 40 2.26 15.71 -6.75
N ALA A 41 1.79 15.81 -5.50
CA ALA A 41 2.31 16.77 -4.52
C ALA A 41 3.74 16.43 -4.08
N THR A 42 4.06 15.14 -3.95
CA THR A 42 5.38 14.67 -3.50
C THR A 42 6.36 14.47 -4.66
N GLY A 43 5.89 14.44 -5.91
CA GLY A 43 6.71 14.10 -7.08
C GLY A 43 7.18 12.65 -7.11
N LYS A 44 6.69 11.80 -6.18
CA LYS A 44 7.08 10.38 -6.11
C LYS A 44 6.32 9.55 -7.15
N PRO A 45 6.97 8.57 -7.79
CA PRO A 45 6.28 7.61 -8.64
C PRO A 45 5.28 6.76 -7.85
N ILE A 46 4.26 6.26 -8.55
CA ILE A 46 3.26 5.34 -7.98
C ILE A 46 3.74 3.90 -8.17
N LEU A 47 3.76 3.14 -7.07
CA LEU A 47 3.87 1.69 -7.12
C LEU A 47 2.47 1.10 -6.99
N LEU A 48 1.93 0.60 -8.09
CA LEU A 48 0.59 0.01 -8.15
C LEU A 48 0.68 -1.52 -8.01
N SER A 49 0.15 -2.04 -6.91
CA SER A 49 0.07 -3.47 -6.62
C SER A 49 -1.38 -3.96 -6.72
N VAL A 50 -1.70 -4.66 -7.81
CA VAL A 50 -3.03 -5.25 -8.06
C VAL A 50 -2.99 -6.74 -7.71
N GLY A 51 -3.96 -7.24 -6.96
CA GLY A 51 -4.12 -8.67 -6.74
C GLY A 51 -5.52 -9.05 -6.32
N TYR A 52 -5.70 -10.31 -5.93
CA TYR A 52 -6.96 -10.89 -5.49
C TYR A 52 -6.66 -12.03 -4.50
N ALA A 53 -7.61 -12.34 -3.61
CA ALA A 53 -7.39 -13.22 -2.45
C ALA A 53 -6.86 -14.63 -2.77
N ALA A 54 -7.18 -15.19 -3.95
CA ALA A 54 -6.76 -16.53 -4.35
C ALA A 54 -5.45 -16.57 -5.17
N CYS A 55 -4.74 -15.44 -5.30
CA CYS A 55 -3.48 -15.41 -6.03
C CYS A 55 -2.32 -15.95 -5.18
N HIS A 56 -1.77 -17.10 -5.59
CA HIS A 56 -0.64 -17.74 -4.94
C HIS A 56 0.60 -16.82 -4.87
N TRP A 57 0.91 -16.12 -5.97
CA TRP A 57 2.10 -15.25 -6.04
C TRP A 57 1.93 -13.91 -5.32
N CYS A 58 0.69 -13.45 -5.09
CA CYS A 58 0.45 -12.27 -4.25
C CYS A 58 0.78 -12.55 -2.79
N HIS A 59 0.53 -13.78 -2.30
CA HIS A 59 0.92 -14.19 -0.95
C HIS A 59 2.45 -14.31 -0.80
N VAL A 60 3.14 -14.89 -1.78
CA VAL A 60 4.61 -15.02 -1.74
C VAL A 60 5.29 -13.64 -1.74
N MET A 61 4.88 -12.73 -2.62
CA MET A 61 5.42 -11.36 -2.66
C MET A 61 5.08 -10.55 -1.39
N ALA A 62 3.90 -10.78 -0.79
CA ALA A 62 3.54 -10.13 0.46
C ALA A 62 4.47 -10.55 1.61
N HIS A 63 4.69 -11.85 1.76
CA HIS A 63 5.51 -12.42 2.82
C HIS A 63 7.01 -12.11 2.65
N GLU A 64 7.53 -12.13 1.43
CA GLU A 64 8.98 -11.93 1.17
C GLU A 64 9.38 -10.46 1.00
N SER A 65 8.43 -9.54 0.80
CA SER A 65 8.76 -8.14 0.49
C SER A 65 7.91 -7.10 1.20
N PHE A 66 6.60 -7.28 1.29
CA PHE A 66 5.73 -6.25 1.88
C PHE A 66 5.64 -6.31 3.41
N GLU A 67 6.08 -7.42 4.02
CA GLU A 67 6.18 -7.62 5.47
C GLU A 67 7.60 -7.34 6.00
N ASP A 68 8.59 -7.27 5.12
CA ASP A 68 9.97 -6.94 5.47
C ASP A 68 10.14 -5.42 5.72
N GLU A 69 10.59 -5.05 6.92
CA GLU A 69 10.69 -3.65 7.34
C GLU A 69 11.70 -2.85 6.50
N ALA A 70 12.82 -3.46 6.10
CA ALA A 70 13.86 -2.80 5.32
C ALA A 70 13.36 -2.48 3.90
N THR A 71 12.69 -3.44 3.28
CA THR A 71 12.06 -3.27 1.96
C THR A 71 10.94 -2.24 2.04
N ALA A 72 10.09 -2.31 3.05
CA ALA A 72 9.01 -1.35 3.26
C ALA A 72 9.53 0.07 3.46
N ALA A 73 10.63 0.27 4.20
CA ALA A 73 11.25 1.57 4.36
C ALA A 73 11.67 2.17 3.01
N VAL A 74 12.37 1.40 2.17
CA VAL A 74 12.77 1.83 0.82
C VAL A 74 11.53 2.15 -0.03
N MET A 75 10.50 1.30 0.03
CA MET A 75 9.26 1.54 -0.70
C MET A 75 8.54 2.81 -0.24
N ASN A 76 8.49 3.08 1.06
CA ASN A 76 7.83 4.23 1.65
C ASN A 76 8.59 5.54 1.34
N ASP A 77 9.92 5.46 1.24
CA ASP A 77 10.77 6.58 0.88
C ASP A 77 10.65 6.93 -0.60
N LEU A 78 10.58 5.93 -1.48
CA LEU A 78 10.66 6.15 -2.93
C LEU A 78 9.32 6.26 -3.64
N PHE A 79 8.23 5.69 -3.09
CA PHE A 79 6.97 5.55 -3.81
C PHE A 79 5.74 6.00 -3.02
N VAL A 80 4.70 6.34 -3.77
CA VAL A 80 3.32 6.27 -3.27
C VAL A 80 2.79 4.86 -3.57
N ASN A 81 2.71 4.03 -2.53
CA ASN A 81 2.31 2.63 -2.64
C ASN A 81 0.78 2.52 -2.67
N ILE A 82 0.21 2.00 -3.77
CA ILE A 82 -1.24 1.81 -3.95
C ILE A 82 -1.57 0.33 -4.07
N LYS A 83 -2.53 -0.16 -3.28
CA LYS A 83 -3.03 -1.53 -3.35
C LYS A 83 -4.44 -1.54 -3.95
N VAL A 84 -4.70 -2.47 -4.87
CA VAL A 84 -5.99 -2.63 -5.55
C VAL A 84 -6.43 -4.09 -5.48
N ASP A 85 -7.69 -4.30 -5.12
CA ASP A 85 -8.38 -5.59 -5.22
C ASP A 85 -9.04 -5.73 -6.61
N ARG A 86 -8.86 -6.88 -7.26
CA ARG A 86 -9.41 -7.18 -8.59
C ARG A 86 -10.73 -7.94 -8.51
#